data_AF-A0A3D6ET93-F1
#
_entry.id   AF-A0A3D6ET93-F1
#
_cell.length_a   1.000
_cell.length_b   1.000
_cell.length_c   1.000
_cell.angle_alpha   90.00
_cell.angle_beta   90.00
_cell.angle_gamma   90.00
#
_symmetry.space_group_name_H-M   'P 1'
#
loop_
_entity.id
_entity.type
_entity.pdbx_description
1 polymer ?
#
loop_
_entity_poly.entity_id
_entity_poly.type
_entity_poly.pdbx_seq_one_letter_code
_entity_poly.pdbx_strand_id
1 'polypeptide(L)'
;ASATTAGSFVYSPASGTILNAGANQTLSVSFTPTDASNFNSVPVTSVQLTVNKATPVVTWNAPAAIVYGTALGATQLNASANTTGTFTYTPASGTILNAGANQVLSVNFAPSNTNNFNPVTGVTVLITVNKATPVITWPNPAIISYGTALSATQLNATASVTGTFTYSPTAGTILDAGTQTLSVDFVPTNTANYNAVSGTQALLTVNKVPIVVTANNRTRSYGATNPALTITYAGFVNGE
;
A
#
# COMPACT_ATOMS: atom_id res chain seq x y z
N ALA A 1 -56.98 -9.65 -22.90
CA ALA A 1 -58.39 -10.07 -22.93
C ALA A 1 -58.75 -10.54 -24.34
N SER A 2 -59.81 -11.34 -24.50
CA SER A 2 -60.37 -11.75 -25.79
C SER A 2 -61.87 -11.42 -25.83
N ALA A 3 -62.39 -11.15 -27.03
CA ALA A 3 -63.82 -10.92 -27.28
C ALA A 3 -64.25 -11.75 -28.49
N THR A 4 -65.50 -12.21 -28.50
CA THR A 4 -66.12 -12.94 -29.62
C THR A 4 -66.73 -12.01 -30.67
N THR A 5 -66.80 -10.72 -30.38
CA THR A 5 -67.31 -9.66 -31.27
C THR A 5 -66.23 -8.62 -31.53
N ALA A 6 -66.31 -7.93 -32.67
CA ALA A 6 -65.38 -6.86 -33.02
C ALA A 6 -65.57 -5.64 -32.10
N GLY A 7 -64.47 -5.04 -31.66
CA GLY A 7 -64.46 -3.91 -30.75
C GLY A 7 -63.05 -3.53 -30.32
N SER A 8 -62.95 -2.63 -29.35
CA SER A 8 -61.67 -2.13 -28.83
C SER A 8 -61.53 -2.42 -27.34
N PHE A 9 -60.32 -2.80 -26.94
CA PHE A 9 -59.93 -2.93 -25.53
C PHE A 9 -59.14 -1.71 -25.08
N VAL A 10 -59.47 -1.18 -23.91
CA VAL A 10 -58.69 -0.12 -23.26
C VAL A 10 -58.11 -0.66 -21.97
N TYR A 11 -56.78 -0.68 -21.87
CA TYR A 11 -56.05 -1.14 -20.69
C TYR A 11 -55.61 0.05 -19.83
N SER A 12 -55.75 -0.09 -18.51
CA SER A 12 -55.22 0.87 -17.53
C SER A 12 -54.47 0.13 -16.43
N PRO A 13 -53.16 0.39 -16.25
CA PRO A 13 -52.31 1.22 -17.10
C PRO A 13 -52.19 0.68 -18.53
N ALA A 14 -51.79 1.54 -19.46
CA ALA A 14 -51.61 1.17 -20.86
C ALA A 14 -50.56 0.07 -21.01
N SER A 15 -50.69 -0.76 -22.05
CA SER A 15 -49.69 -1.80 -22.34
C SER A 15 -48.30 -1.18 -22.53
N GLY A 16 -47.27 -1.83 -21.98
CA GLY A 16 -45.90 -1.32 -21.94
C GLY A 16 -45.59 -0.35 -20.79
N THR A 17 -46.58 0.02 -19.96
CA THR A 17 -46.32 0.81 -18.74
C THR A 17 -45.47 0.01 -17.76
N ILE A 18 -44.36 0.60 -17.32
CA ILE A 18 -43.54 0.05 -16.24
C ILE A 18 -44.19 0.41 -14.91
N LEU A 19 -44.55 -0.61 -14.14
CA LEU A 19 -45.11 -0.45 -12.81
C LEU A 19 -44.02 -0.31 -11.75
N ASN A 20 -44.26 0.55 -10.76
CA ASN A 20 -43.46 0.54 -9.54
C ASN A 20 -43.68 -0.76 -8.76
N ALA A 21 -42.67 -1.16 -7.99
CA ALA A 21 -42.78 -2.28 -7.07
C ALA A 21 -43.82 -1.98 -5.98
N GLY A 22 -44.60 -2.99 -5.63
CA GLY A 22 -45.73 -2.86 -4.73
C GLY A 22 -46.66 -4.07 -4.83
N ALA A 23 -47.32 -4.38 -3.71
CA ALA A 23 -48.43 -5.32 -3.72
C ALA A 23 -49.67 -4.63 -4.30
N ASN A 24 -50.56 -5.43 -4.88
CA ASN A 24 -51.91 -5.02 -5.28
C ASN A 24 -51.96 -3.92 -6.36
N GLN A 25 -50.96 -3.87 -7.25
CA GLN A 25 -51.01 -3.01 -8.43
C GLN A 25 -52.20 -3.40 -9.29
N THR A 26 -53.12 -2.46 -9.51
CA THR A 26 -54.38 -2.75 -10.21
C THR A 26 -54.19 -2.62 -11.70
N LEU A 27 -54.47 -3.70 -12.43
CA LEU A 27 -54.57 -3.70 -13.89
C LEU A 27 -56.05 -3.81 -14.25
N SER A 28 -56.54 -2.92 -15.10
CA SER A 28 -57.93 -2.91 -15.52
C SER A 28 -58.08 -2.88 -17.03
N VAL A 29 -59.21 -3.41 -17.50
CA VAL A 29 -59.59 -3.44 -18.90
C VAL A 29 -61.06 -3.12 -19.05
N SER A 30 -61.40 -2.31 -20.05
CA SER A 30 -62.77 -2.17 -20.56
C SER A 30 -62.84 -2.58 -22.03
N PHE A 31 -64.03 -2.88 -22.51
CA PHE A 31 -64.27 -3.25 -23.90
C PHE A 31 -65.46 -2.48 -24.47
N THR A 32 -65.26 -1.84 -25.62
CA THR A 32 -66.32 -1.15 -26.37
C THR A 32 -66.51 -1.88 -27.70
N PRO A 33 -67.65 -2.57 -27.92
CA PRO A 33 -67.95 -3.22 -29.19
C PRO A 33 -68.11 -2.19 -30.32
N THR A 34 -67.75 -2.55 -31.54
CA THR A 34 -67.93 -1.68 -32.72
C THR A 34 -69.41 -1.50 -33.06
N ASP A 35 -70.22 -2.54 -32.86
CA ASP A 35 -71.67 -2.51 -32.99
C ASP A 35 -72.31 -2.16 -31.63
N ALA A 36 -72.43 -0.87 -31.36
CA ALA A 36 -73.04 -0.35 -30.14
C ALA A 36 -74.59 -0.41 -30.15
N SER A 37 -75.21 -0.73 -31.29
CA SER A 37 -76.67 -0.90 -31.37
C SER A 37 -77.14 -2.24 -30.80
N ASN A 38 -76.33 -3.28 -30.97
CA ASN A 38 -76.69 -4.65 -30.56
C ASN A 38 -75.94 -5.11 -29.30
N PHE A 39 -74.81 -4.50 -28.95
CA PHE A 39 -73.97 -4.93 -27.81
C PHE A 39 -73.67 -3.79 -26.84
N ASN A 40 -73.87 -4.06 -25.55
CA ASN A 40 -73.44 -3.15 -24.48
C ASN A 40 -71.91 -3.20 -24.31
N SER A 41 -71.32 -2.07 -23.94
CA SER A 41 -69.91 -2.04 -23.51
C SER A 41 -69.71 -2.83 -22.23
N VAL A 42 -68.56 -3.50 -22.09
CA VAL A 42 -68.17 -4.16 -20.84
C VAL A 42 -67.51 -3.12 -19.93
N PRO A 43 -68.03 -2.89 -18.72
CA PRO A 43 -67.45 -1.95 -17.78
C PRO A 43 -66.07 -2.41 -17.31
N VAL A 44 -65.34 -1.50 -16.67
CA VAL A 44 -63.97 -1.75 -16.18
C VAL A 44 -63.94 -2.99 -15.28
N THR A 45 -63.14 -3.98 -15.68
CA THR A 45 -62.83 -5.17 -14.89
C THR A 45 -61.36 -5.12 -14.48
N SER A 46 -61.03 -5.51 -13.25
CA SER A 46 -59.67 -5.39 -12.72
C SER A 46 -59.11 -6.68 -12.13
N VAL A 47 -57.79 -6.81 -12.21
CA VAL A 47 -56.97 -7.80 -11.49
C VAL A 47 -55.89 -7.08 -10.70
N GLN A 48 -55.31 -7.79 -9.72
CA GLN A 48 -54.18 -7.29 -8.94
C GLN A 48 -52.90 -8.03 -9.30
N LEU A 49 -51.80 -7.29 -9.37
CA LEU A 49 -50.46 -7.80 -9.60
C LEU A 49 -49.55 -7.36 -8.45
N THR A 50 -48.75 -8.27 -7.94
CA THR A 50 -47.63 -7.91 -7.05
C THR A 50 -46.38 -7.75 -7.90
N VAL A 51 -45.80 -6.56 -7.86
CA VAL A 51 -44.52 -6.25 -8.51
C VAL A 51 -43.44 -6.26 -7.44
N ASN A 52 -42.53 -7.24 -7.50
CA ASN A 52 -41.42 -7.34 -6.55
C ASN A 52 -40.35 -6.29 -6.84
N LYS A 53 -39.64 -5.85 -5.80
CA LYS A 53 -38.44 -5.02 -5.98
C LYS A 53 -37.36 -5.79 -6.73
N ALA A 54 -36.65 -5.11 -7.61
CA ALA A 54 -35.46 -5.65 -8.26
C ALA A 54 -34.24 -5.53 -7.34
N THR A 55 -33.28 -6.44 -7.45
CA THR A 55 -31.98 -6.31 -6.77
C THR A 55 -30.96 -5.81 -7.79
N PRO A 56 -30.31 -4.66 -7.57
CA PRO A 56 -29.26 -4.15 -8.44
C PRO A 56 -28.12 -5.14 -8.60
N VAL A 57 -27.45 -5.10 -9.76
CA VAL A 57 -26.20 -5.82 -9.98
C VAL A 57 -25.06 -4.87 -9.64
N VAL A 58 -24.26 -5.25 -8.64
CA VAL A 58 -23.03 -4.55 -8.26
C VAL A 58 -21.84 -5.33 -8.78
N THR A 59 -20.93 -4.64 -9.46
CA THR A 59 -19.69 -5.21 -10.00
C THR A 59 -18.49 -4.48 -9.43
N TRP A 60 -17.54 -5.23 -8.87
CA TRP A 60 -16.31 -4.69 -8.31
C TRP A 60 -15.15 -5.62 -8.63
N ASN A 61 -14.17 -5.12 -9.37
CA ASN A 61 -12.99 -5.89 -9.74
C ASN A 61 -11.97 -5.88 -8.60
N ALA A 62 -11.23 -6.98 -8.46
CA ALA A 62 -10.14 -7.05 -7.51
C ALA A 62 -9.09 -5.96 -7.83
N PRO A 63 -8.75 -5.08 -6.87
CA PRO A 63 -7.77 -4.03 -7.09
C PRO A 63 -6.34 -4.58 -7.18
N ALA A 64 -5.48 -3.84 -7.88
CA ALA A 64 -4.05 -4.13 -7.87
C ALA A 64 -3.45 -3.98 -6.46
N ALA A 65 -2.35 -4.68 -6.20
CA ALA A 65 -1.62 -4.56 -4.95
C ALA A 65 -1.09 -3.13 -4.75
N ILE A 66 -1.09 -2.67 -3.50
CA ILE A 66 -0.52 -1.38 -3.09
C ILE A 66 0.63 -1.59 -2.12
N VAL A 67 1.43 -0.55 -1.86
CA VAL A 67 2.49 -0.59 -0.84
C VAL A 67 1.99 0.07 0.44
N TYR A 68 2.39 -0.45 1.60
CA TYR A 68 2.09 0.13 2.90
C TYR A 68 2.41 1.64 2.93
N GLY A 69 1.50 2.41 3.53
CA GLY A 69 1.51 3.87 3.50
C GLY A 69 0.63 4.48 2.40
N THR A 70 0.18 3.69 1.42
CA THR A 70 -0.80 4.14 0.42
C THR A 70 -2.20 4.15 1.04
N ALA A 71 -2.87 5.30 1.03
CA ALA A 71 -4.27 5.42 1.43
C ALA A 71 -5.20 4.83 0.37
N LEU A 72 -6.27 4.14 0.79
CA LEU A 72 -7.31 3.66 -0.12
C LEU A 72 -7.97 4.84 -0.83
N GLY A 73 -8.11 4.75 -2.16
CA GLY A 73 -8.75 5.78 -2.97
C GLY A 73 -9.57 5.20 -4.10
N ALA A 74 -9.95 6.06 -5.05
CA ALA A 74 -10.82 5.72 -6.18
C ALA A 74 -10.25 4.63 -7.11
N THR A 75 -8.96 4.33 -7.03
CA THR A 75 -8.35 3.20 -7.75
C THR A 75 -8.71 1.84 -7.15
N GLN A 76 -8.93 1.78 -5.84
CA GLN A 76 -9.32 0.57 -5.12
C GLN A 76 -10.84 0.52 -4.86
N LEU A 77 -11.42 1.66 -4.54
CA LEU A 77 -12.82 1.84 -4.13
C LEU A 77 -13.68 2.28 -5.34
N ASN A 78 -13.79 1.39 -6.33
CA ASN A 78 -14.38 1.65 -7.65
C ASN A 78 -15.49 0.65 -8.04
N ALA A 79 -16.29 0.21 -7.07
CA ALA A 79 -17.48 -0.57 -7.37
C ALA A 79 -18.44 0.23 -8.28
N SER A 80 -19.17 -0.50 -9.14
CA SER A 80 -20.16 0.06 -10.06
C SER A 80 -21.47 -0.72 -9.94
N ALA A 81 -22.58 -0.09 -10.31
CA ALA A 81 -23.91 -0.69 -10.29
C ALA A 81 -24.69 -0.34 -11.55
N ASN A 82 -25.65 -1.19 -11.93
CA ASN A 82 -26.52 -0.98 -13.08
C ASN A 82 -27.69 0.00 -12.82
N THR A 83 -27.71 0.66 -11.67
CA THR A 83 -28.68 1.69 -11.30
C THR A 83 -27.99 2.76 -10.47
N THR A 84 -28.60 3.93 -10.35
CA THR A 84 -28.08 5.03 -9.54
C THR A 84 -28.24 4.76 -8.05
N GLY A 85 -27.26 5.20 -7.27
CA GLY A 85 -27.25 4.99 -5.83
C GLY A 85 -25.93 5.44 -5.21
N THR A 86 -25.76 5.11 -3.94
CA THR A 86 -24.57 5.45 -3.16
C THR A 86 -23.82 4.19 -2.73
N PHE A 87 -22.49 4.25 -2.79
CA PHE A 87 -21.61 3.20 -2.29
C PHE A 87 -21.01 3.60 -0.94
N THR A 88 -21.04 2.68 0.01
CA THR A 88 -20.40 2.82 1.31
C THR A 88 -19.34 1.74 1.46
N TYR A 89 -18.08 2.14 1.42
CA TYR A 89 -16.93 1.24 1.49
C TYR A 89 -16.44 1.00 2.91
N THR A 90 -16.01 -0.22 3.20
CA THR A 90 -15.30 -0.57 4.42
C THR A 90 -14.05 -1.39 4.07
N PRO A 91 -12.84 -0.93 4.42
CA PRO A 91 -12.52 0.36 5.03
C PRO A 91 -12.82 1.57 4.13
N ALA A 92 -13.03 2.74 4.75
CA ALA A 92 -13.39 3.95 4.03
C ALA A 92 -12.20 4.53 3.23
N SER A 93 -12.50 5.38 2.24
CA SER A 93 -11.49 6.16 1.52
C SER A 93 -10.60 6.92 2.50
N GLY A 94 -9.30 6.96 2.20
CA GLY A 94 -8.29 7.55 3.09
C GLY A 94 -7.68 6.57 4.10
N THR A 95 -8.27 5.38 4.30
CA THR A 95 -7.70 4.39 5.23
C THR A 95 -6.36 3.87 4.70
N ILE A 96 -5.33 3.85 5.54
CA ILE A 96 -4.07 3.16 5.26
C ILE A 96 -4.15 1.77 5.87
N LEU A 97 -4.04 0.74 5.04
CA LEU A 97 -4.07 -0.65 5.47
C LEU A 97 -2.70 -1.11 5.96
N ASN A 98 -2.68 -2.02 6.94
CA ASN A 98 -1.47 -2.77 7.28
C ASN A 98 -1.05 -3.68 6.12
N ALA A 99 0.25 -3.93 6.01
CA ALA A 99 0.79 -4.87 5.05
C ALA A 99 0.24 -6.28 5.31
N GLY A 100 -0.08 -6.99 4.23
CA GLY A 100 -0.71 -8.30 4.28
C GLY A 100 -1.34 -8.67 2.94
N ALA A 101 -1.37 -9.96 2.65
CA ALA A 101 -2.14 -10.51 1.55
C ALA A 101 -3.61 -10.65 1.95
N ASN A 102 -4.50 -10.64 0.95
CA ASN A 102 -5.92 -10.96 1.12
C ASN A 102 -6.66 -10.07 2.14
N GLN A 103 -6.28 -8.80 2.25
CA GLN A 103 -7.04 -7.83 3.03
C GLN A 103 -8.42 -7.65 2.39
N VAL A 104 -9.48 -7.72 3.18
CA VAL A 104 -10.86 -7.66 2.68
C VAL A 104 -11.30 -6.20 2.57
N LEU A 105 -11.77 -5.83 1.38
CA LEU A 105 -12.57 -4.63 1.19
C LEU A 105 -14.02 -5.06 0.98
N SER A 106 -14.96 -4.38 1.62
CA SER A 106 -16.39 -4.59 1.43
C SER A 106 -17.07 -3.30 1.01
N VAL A 107 -18.19 -3.45 0.31
CA VAL A 107 -19.03 -2.34 -0.10
C VAL A 107 -20.50 -2.70 0.06
N ASN A 108 -21.27 -1.72 0.51
CA ASN A 108 -22.71 -1.72 0.50
C ASN A 108 -23.19 -0.69 -0.52
N PHE A 109 -24.21 -1.03 -1.30
CA PHE A 109 -24.84 -0.16 -2.29
C PHE A 109 -26.29 0.10 -1.91
N ALA A 110 -26.63 1.38 -1.78
CA ALA A 110 -27.99 1.84 -1.54
C ALA A 110 -28.53 2.52 -2.81
N PRO A 111 -29.50 1.90 -3.53
CA PRO A 111 -30.08 2.51 -4.73
C PRO A 111 -30.85 3.78 -4.38
N SER A 112 -30.80 4.80 -5.25
CA SER A 112 -31.54 6.06 -5.04
C SER A 112 -33.06 5.84 -5.07
N ASN A 113 -33.54 4.89 -5.87
CA ASN A 113 -34.95 4.49 -5.89
C ASN A 113 -35.18 3.27 -4.98
N THR A 114 -35.38 3.54 -3.70
CA THR A 114 -35.63 2.51 -2.67
C THR A 114 -37.02 1.87 -2.77
N ASN A 115 -37.94 2.48 -3.53
CA ASN A 115 -39.27 1.91 -3.77
C ASN A 115 -39.19 0.71 -4.71
N ASN A 116 -38.35 0.79 -5.75
CA ASN A 116 -38.26 -0.25 -6.78
C ASN A 116 -37.06 -1.18 -6.61
N PHE A 117 -36.04 -0.80 -5.85
CA PHE A 117 -34.82 -1.58 -5.70
C PHE A 117 -34.50 -1.94 -4.25
N ASN A 118 -33.99 -3.17 -4.06
CA ASN A 118 -33.42 -3.62 -2.80
C ASN A 118 -31.98 -3.09 -2.64
N PRO A 119 -31.52 -2.80 -1.42
CA PRO A 119 -30.09 -2.56 -1.18
C PRO A 119 -29.26 -3.83 -1.45
N VAL A 120 -28.00 -3.65 -1.83
CA VAL A 120 -27.02 -4.74 -1.98
C VAL A 120 -25.96 -4.55 -0.91
N THR A 121 -25.67 -5.59 -0.12
CA THR A 121 -24.79 -5.49 1.04
C THR A 121 -23.72 -6.56 1.03
N GLY A 122 -22.51 -6.23 1.47
CA GLY A 122 -21.45 -7.22 1.69
C GLY A 122 -20.81 -7.75 0.41
N VAL A 123 -20.78 -6.95 -0.65
CA VAL A 123 -19.95 -7.28 -1.83
C VAL A 123 -18.50 -7.09 -1.43
N THR A 124 -17.65 -8.09 -1.66
CA THR A 124 -16.25 -8.06 -1.23
C THR A 124 -15.28 -8.27 -2.37
N VAL A 125 -14.11 -7.65 -2.22
CA VAL A 125 -12.91 -7.93 -3.01
C VAL A 125 -11.72 -8.05 -2.07
N LEU A 126 -10.64 -8.65 -2.56
CA LEU A 126 -9.39 -8.79 -1.82
C LEU A 126 -8.33 -7.84 -2.39
N ILE A 127 -7.53 -7.25 -1.51
CA ILE A 127 -6.36 -6.45 -1.88
C ILE A 127 -5.13 -6.99 -1.17
N THR A 128 -3.98 -6.94 -1.86
CA THR A 128 -2.67 -7.20 -1.25
C THR A 128 -1.98 -5.87 -0.95
N VAL A 129 -1.46 -5.75 0.28
CA VAL A 129 -0.67 -4.61 0.72
C VAL A 129 0.75 -5.10 0.95
N ASN A 130 1.66 -4.75 0.05
CA ASN A 130 3.07 -5.08 0.16
C ASN A 130 3.72 -4.25 1.27
N LYS A 131 4.70 -4.83 1.96
CA LYS A 131 5.52 -4.07 2.91
C LYS A 131 6.26 -2.95 2.20
N ALA A 132 6.40 -1.81 2.87
CA ALA A 132 7.22 -0.71 2.40
C ALA A 132 8.70 -0.98 2.71
N THR A 133 9.62 -0.51 1.86
CA THR A 133 11.05 -0.59 2.14
C THR A 133 11.52 0.78 2.66
N PRO A 134 12.03 0.87 3.90
CA PRO A 134 12.60 2.09 4.43
C PRO A 134 13.74 2.62 3.55
N VAL A 135 13.89 3.94 3.51
CA VAL A 135 15.04 4.57 2.85
C VAL A 135 16.15 4.75 3.89
N ILE A 136 17.33 4.21 3.61
CA ILE A 136 18.53 4.39 4.43
C ILE A 136 19.42 5.44 3.77
N THR A 137 19.81 6.45 4.55
CA THR A 137 20.73 7.51 4.12
C THR A 137 21.98 7.43 4.98
N TRP A 138 23.13 7.20 4.34
CA TRP A 138 24.43 7.18 5.01
C TRP A 138 25.43 8.05 4.24
N PRO A 139 25.84 9.21 4.78
CA PRO A 139 26.88 10.00 4.16
C PRO A 139 28.22 9.27 4.20
N ASN A 140 29.07 9.50 3.20
CA ASN A 140 30.45 9.02 3.24
C ASN A 140 31.16 9.58 4.49
N PRO A 141 31.72 8.73 5.36
CA PRO A 141 32.43 9.18 6.54
C PRO A 141 33.64 10.05 6.20
N ALA A 142 33.94 10.99 7.09
CA ALA A 142 35.19 11.74 7.01
C ALA A 142 36.40 10.80 7.21
N ILE A 143 37.48 11.13 6.52
CA ILE A 143 38.76 10.40 6.59
C ILE A 143 39.25 10.37 8.05
N ILE A 144 39.79 9.23 8.46
CA ILE A 144 40.49 9.08 9.76
C ILE A 144 41.94 8.69 9.55
N SER A 145 42.75 8.76 10.60
CA SER A 145 44.12 8.22 10.59
C SER A 145 44.14 6.84 11.26
N TYR A 146 45.07 5.98 10.83
CA TYR A 146 45.34 4.69 11.48
C TYR A 146 45.54 4.86 12.99
N GLY A 147 44.96 3.94 13.76
CA GLY A 147 44.86 4.05 15.22
C GLY A 147 43.59 4.74 15.74
N THR A 148 42.78 5.34 14.87
CA THR A 148 41.46 5.87 15.25
C THR A 148 40.42 4.76 15.26
N ALA A 149 39.78 4.53 16.40
CA ALA A 149 38.66 3.60 16.51
C ALA A 149 37.39 4.16 15.86
N LEU A 150 36.59 3.30 15.22
CA LEU A 150 35.28 3.66 14.68
C LEU A 150 34.35 4.15 15.78
N SER A 151 33.60 5.21 15.50
CA SER A 151 32.65 5.81 16.44
C SER A 151 31.37 6.26 15.72
N ALA A 152 30.47 6.90 16.47
CA ALA A 152 29.25 7.49 15.93
C ALA A 152 29.52 8.62 14.89
N THR A 153 30.75 9.08 14.70
CA THR A 153 31.07 10.01 13.61
C THR A 153 31.12 9.33 12.24
N GLN A 154 31.52 8.05 12.19
CA GLN A 154 31.49 7.25 10.96
C GLN A 154 30.22 6.39 10.87
N LEU A 155 29.75 5.88 12.00
CA LEU A 155 28.61 4.95 12.12
C LEU A 155 27.30 5.73 12.38
N ASN A 156 26.92 6.57 11.41
CA ASN A 156 25.84 7.55 11.53
C ASN A 156 24.77 7.45 10.43
N ALA A 157 24.48 6.24 9.94
CA ALA A 157 23.36 6.03 9.04
C ALA A 157 22.04 6.46 9.68
N THR A 158 21.12 6.96 8.85
CA THR A 158 19.77 7.38 9.24
C THR A 158 18.74 6.65 8.36
N ALA A 159 17.52 6.49 8.87
CA ALA A 159 16.43 5.81 8.17
C ALA A 159 15.17 6.68 8.15
N SER A 160 14.33 6.49 7.13
CA SER A 160 13.04 7.16 7.01
C SER A 160 12.00 6.70 8.03
N VAL A 161 12.29 5.67 8.82
CA VAL A 161 11.43 5.11 9.88
C VAL A 161 12.27 4.71 11.09
N THR A 162 11.63 4.51 12.23
CA THR A 162 12.30 4.02 13.44
C THR A 162 12.73 2.56 13.32
N GLY A 163 13.88 2.24 13.89
CA GLY A 163 14.46 0.90 13.86
C GLY A 163 15.84 0.86 14.48
N THR A 164 16.54 -0.24 14.23
CA THR A 164 17.87 -0.51 14.78
C THR A 164 18.86 -0.72 13.64
N PHE A 165 20.03 -0.07 13.76
CA PHE A 165 21.16 -0.25 12.86
C PHE A 165 22.16 -1.22 13.47
N THR A 166 22.70 -2.12 12.64
CA THR A 166 23.81 -3.00 12.96
C THR A 166 24.94 -2.75 11.98
N TYR A 167 26.06 -2.23 12.48
CA TYR A 167 27.21 -1.85 11.67
C TYR A 167 28.26 -2.96 11.62
N SER A 168 28.91 -3.10 10.47
CA SER A 168 30.10 -3.91 10.28
C SER A 168 31.13 -3.11 9.50
N PRO A 169 32.35 -2.90 10.03
CA PRO A 169 32.80 -3.25 11.39
C PRO A 169 32.07 -2.47 12.50
N THR A 170 32.10 -3.01 13.72
CA THR A 170 31.39 -2.43 14.87
C THR A 170 32.09 -1.18 15.41
N ALA A 171 31.38 -0.39 16.23
CA ALA A 171 32.01 0.70 16.98
C ALA A 171 33.18 0.17 17.82
N GLY A 172 34.26 0.95 17.91
CA GLY A 172 35.49 0.57 18.60
C GLY A 172 36.52 -0.16 17.73
N THR A 173 36.17 -0.66 16.55
CA THR A 173 37.14 -1.30 15.66
C THR A 173 38.16 -0.28 15.14
N ILE A 174 39.44 -0.62 15.22
CA ILE A 174 40.52 0.12 14.56
C ILE A 174 40.78 -0.56 13.21
N LEU A 175 40.75 0.22 12.15
CA LEU A 175 40.87 -0.28 10.78
C LEU A 175 42.29 -0.08 10.24
N ASP A 176 42.71 -0.97 9.35
CA ASP A 176 43.96 -0.82 8.60
C ASP A 176 43.92 0.42 7.71
N ALA A 177 45.09 0.97 7.40
CA ALA A 177 45.24 2.06 6.46
C ALA A 177 44.83 1.66 5.04
N GLY A 178 44.12 2.53 4.34
CA GLY A 178 43.57 2.28 3.00
C GLY A 178 42.09 2.64 2.90
N THR A 179 41.45 2.20 1.82
CA THR A 179 40.00 2.35 1.64
C THR A 179 39.30 1.16 2.27
N GLN A 180 38.44 1.44 3.23
CA GLN A 180 37.67 0.46 3.99
C GLN A 180 36.20 0.58 3.65
N THR A 181 35.55 -0.57 3.49
CA THR A 181 34.10 -0.63 3.27
C THR A 181 33.41 -0.86 4.60
N LEU A 182 32.52 0.05 4.95
CA LEU A 182 31.59 -0.12 6.07
C LEU A 182 30.24 -0.54 5.51
N SER A 183 29.56 -1.46 6.19
CA SER A 183 28.20 -1.88 5.88
C SER A 183 27.29 -1.70 7.07
N VAL A 184 26.02 -1.44 6.82
CA VAL A 184 24.98 -1.37 7.82
C VAL A 184 23.75 -2.14 7.36
N ASP A 185 23.23 -2.93 8.29
CA ASP A 185 21.91 -3.52 8.21
C ASP A 185 20.93 -2.72 9.09
N PHE A 186 19.71 -2.56 8.61
CA PHE A 186 18.64 -1.85 9.31
C PHE A 186 17.41 -2.74 9.45
N VAL A 187 16.95 -2.89 10.69
CA VAL A 187 15.70 -3.57 11.02
C VAL A 187 14.69 -2.54 11.56
N PRO A 188 13.59 -2.27 10.84
CA PRO A 188 12.56 -1.35 11.32
C PRO A 188 11.87 -1.91 12.56
N THR A 189 11.45 -1.04 13.48
CA THR A 189 10.69 -1.46 14.68
C THR A 189 9.35 -2.09 14.28
N ASN A 190 8.68 -1.56 13.24
CA ASN A 190 7.47 -2.14 12.67
C ASN A 190 7.82 -3.10 11.52
N THR A 191 8.23 -4.32 11.87
CA THR A 191 8.55 -5.38 10.91
C THR A 191 7.32 -5.97 10.22
N ALA A 192 6.11 -5.71 10.73
CA ALA A 192 4.88 -6.14 10.08
C ALA A 192 4.63 -5.35 8.78
N ASN A 193 4.92 -4.05 8.78
CA ASN A 193 4.62 -3.15 7.66
C ASN A 193 5.85 -2.74 6.84
N TYR A 194 7.06 -2.92 7.36
CA TYR A 194 8.30 -2.56 6.67
C TYR A 194 9.24 -3.74 6.47
N ASN A 195 9.97 -3.74 5.36
CA ASN A 195 11.06 -4.67 5.09
C ASN A 195 12.33 -4.26 5.86
N ALA A 196 13.14 -5.24 6.24
CA ALA A 196 14.52 -4.98 6.62
C ALA A 196 15.34 -4.55 5.40
N VAL A 197 16.36 -3.72 5.61
CA VAL A 197 17.31 -3.29 4.57
C VAL A 197 18.67 -3.80 4.98
N SER A 198 19.35 -4.52 4.11
CA SER A 198 20.66 -5.11 4.41
C SER A 198 21.74 -4.63 3.45
N GLY A 199 22.98 -4.54 3.94
CA GLY A 199 24.16 -4.28 3.13
C GLY A 199 24.22 -2.87 2.54
N THR A 200 23.65 -1.86 3.20
CA THR A 200 23.89 -0.46 2.80
C THR A 200 25.34 -0.12 3.12
N GLN A 201 26.08 0.42 2.15
CA GLN A 201 27.54 0.59 2.27
C GLN A 201 27.95 2.06 2.27
N ALA A 202 29.05 2.34 2.95
CA ALA A 202 29.77 3.60 2.89
C ALA A 202 31.29 3.33 2.82
N LEU A 203 32.03 4.20 2.12
CA LEU A 203 33.48 4.08 2.00
C LEU A 203 34.18 5.05 2.95
N LEU A 204 35.13 4.52 3.72
CA LEU A 204 35.98 5.29 4.63
C LEU A 204 37.43 5.20 4.17
N THR A 205 38.13 6.33 4.12
CA THR A 205 39.57 6.33 3.93
C THR A 205 40.28 6.41 5.28
N VAL A 206 41.27 5.55 5.49
CA VAL A 206 42.14 5.52 6.65
C VAL A 206 43.56 5.89 6.23
N ASN A 207 44.03 7.05 6.66
CA ASN A 207 45.37 7.54 6.34
C ASN A 207 46.44 6.79 7.14
N LYS A 208 47.59 6.56 6.50
CA LYS A 208 48.78 6.04 7.18
C LYS A 208 49.31 7.05 8.19
N VAL A 209 49.87 6.54 9.30
CA VAL A 209 50.63 7.34 10.27
C VAL A 209 52.13 7.20 9.97
N PRO A 210 52.89 8.31 9.88
CA PRO A 210 54.33 8.25 9.67
C PRO A 210 55.06 7.82 10.95
N ILE A 211 56.02 6.91 10.81
CA ILE A 211 56.97 6.53 11.87
C ILE A 211 58.27 7.30 11.67
N VAL A 212 58.87 7.78 12.77
CA VAL A 212 60.16 8.45 12.78
C VAL A 212 61.24 7.48 13.26
N VAL A 213 62.32 7.39 12.50
CA VAL A 213 63.50 6.56 12.83
C VAL A 213 64.71 7.47 13.00
N THR A 214 65.32 7.44 14.18
CA THR A 214 66.46 8.29 14.52
C THR A 214 67.69 7.43 14.83
N ALA A 215 68.73 7.57 14.00
CA ALA A 215 70.04 6.99 14.30
C ALA A 215 70.77 7.84 15.33
N ASN A 216 71.27 7.22 16.40
CA ASN A 216 71.98 7.96 17.44
C ASN A 216 73.44 8.14 17.05
N ASN A 217 73.92 9.39 17.10
CA ASN A 217 75.32 9.70 16.83
C ASN A 217 76.24 9.02 17.85
N ARG A 218 77.31 8.42 17.36
CA ARG A 218 78.37 7.79 18.16
C ARG A 218 79.73 8.29 17.70
N THR A 219 80.66 8.37 18.63
CA THR A 219 82.05 8.76 18.37
C THR A 219 82.99 7.64 18.77
N ARG A 220 84.13 7.52 18.07
CA ARG A 220 85.23 6.63 18.43
C ARG A 220 86.57 7.29 18.13
N SER A 221 87.62 6.84 18.81
CA SER A 221 89.01 7.18 18.48
C SER A 221 89.48 6.42 17.24
N TYR A 222 90.46 6.97 16.52
CA TYR A 222 91.06 6.33 15.34
C TYR A 222 91.71 4.98 15.71
N GLY A 223 91.42 3.94 14.93
CA GLY A 223 91.93 2.57 15.15
C GLY A 223 91.13 1.71 16.14
N ALA A 224 90.21 2.28 16.91
CA ALA A 224 89.33 1.52 17.81
C ALA A 224 88.21 0.80 17.03
N THR A 225 87.64 -0.27 17.60
CA THR A 225 86.44 -0.93 17.05
C THR A 225 85.23 0.03 17.02
N ASN A 226 84.27 -0.24 16.13
CA ASN A 226 83.06 0.57 16.09
C ASN A 226 82.24 0.36 17.37
N PRO A 227 81.73 1.44 17.99
CA PRO A 227 80.76 1.31 19.06
C PRO A 227 79.47 0.69 18.50
N ALA A 228 78.69 0.03 19.37
CA ALA A 228 77.37 -0.45 19.03
C ALA A 228 76.49 0.72 18.54
N LEU A 229 75.95 0.58 17.33
CA LEU A 229 75.02 1.55 16.75
C LEU A 229 73.63 1.32 17.34
N THR A 230 72.97 2.40 17.74
CA THR A 230 71.61 2.34 18.32
C THR A 230 70.65 3.20 17.52
N ILE A 231 69.43 2.70 17.35
CA ILE A 231 68.33 3.37 16.65
C ILE A 231 67.18 3.57 17.65
N THR A 232 66.52 4.71 17.59
CA THR A 232 65.25 4.95 18.28
C THR A 232 64.12 5.10 17.26
N TYR A 233 62.97 4.52 17.59
CA TYR A 233 61.76 4.59 16.78
C TYR A 233 60.69 5.36 17.55
N ALA A 234 59.86 6.13 16.86
CA ALA A 234 58.73 6.85 17.44
C ALA A 234 57.56 6.93 16.44
N GLY A 235 56.34 7.08 16.94
CA GLY A 235 55.14 7.25 16.09
C GLY A 235 54.32 5.98 15.87
N PHE A 236 54.65 4.87 16.54
CA PHE A 236 53.77 3.71 16.63
C PHE A 236 52.47 4.08 17.35
N VAL A 237 51.38 3.42 16.93
CA VAL A 237 50.06 3.55 17.55
C VAL A 237 49.59 2.16 18.00
N ASN A 238 48.54 2.10 18.81
CA ASN A 238 47.93 0.82 19.24
C ASN A 238 48.85 -0.17 19.99
N GLY A 239 49.96 0.30 20.57
CA GLY A 239 50.87 -0.54 21.35
C GLY A 239 51.91 -1.32 20.52
N GLU A 240 52.10 -0.92 19.25
CA GLU A 240 53.14 -1.43 18.34
C GLU A 240 54.56 -0.94 18.68
#